data_AF-A0A7W1CB62-F1
#
_entry.id   AF-A0A7W1CB62-F1
#
_cell.length_a   1.000
_cell.length_b   1.000
_cell.length_c   1.000
_cell.angle_alpha   90.00
_cell.angle_beta   90.00
_cell.angle_gamma   90.00
#
_symmetry.space_group_name_H-M   'P 1'
#
loop_
_entity.id
_entity.type
_entity.pdbx_description
1 polymer ?
#
loop_
_entity_poly.entity_id
_entity_poly.type
_entity_poly.pdbx_seq_one_letter_code
_entity_poly.pdbx_strand_id
1 'polypeptide(L)'
;MTVEVVPISSKRDRDAFIKLPFRLYAGESNWVAPLLFERRQFLDPRKNPFFQHAQVQLFLARREGRVVGRISAHIDANLDAFQGTEWGLFGFFECEDDPEVARALVEAARAWLAGRGRKTMVGPMDFTTNDECGLLIEGHARPPMILSGWHHPYYQRLLEDACGLDKAMDLLM
;
A
#
# COMPACT_ATOMS: atom_id res chain seq x y z
N MET A 1 9.97 -19.69 -9.81
CA MET A 1 8.53 -19.81 -10.12
C MET A 1 7.95 -18.40 -10.13
N THR A 2 7.17 -18.07 -11.15
CA THR A 2 6.80 -16.67 -11.46
C THR A 2 5.77 -16.10 -10.49
N VAL A 3 5.97 -14.86 -10.06
CA VAL A 3 4.97 -14.08 -9.31
C VAL A 3 3.90 -13.55 -10.27
N GLU A 4 2.63 -13.77 -9.95
CA GLU A 4 1.49 -13.23 -10.69
C GLU A 4 0.85 -12.09 -9.89
N VAL A 5 0.68 -10.92 -10.51
CA VAL A 5 -0.03 -9.79 -9.89
C VAL A 5 -1.40 -9.62 -10.52
N VAL A 6 -2.45 -9.73 -9.70
CA VAL A 6 -3.84 -9.69 -10.15
C VAL A 6 -4.63 -8.56 -9.49
N PRO A 7 -5.49 -7.84 -10.24
CA PRO A 7 -6.40 -6.87 -9.66
C PRO A 7 -7.47 -7.58 -8.82
N ILE A 8 -7.79 -7.01 -7.66
CA ILE A 8 -8.87 -7.49 -6.80
C ILE A 8 -10.21 -7.19 -7.44
N SER A 9 -11.02 -8.22 -7.64
CA SER A 9 -12.38 -8.12 -8.18
C SER A 9 -13.44 -8.79 -7.31
N SER A 10 -13.03 -9.56 -6.29
CA SER A 10 -13.95 -10.35 -5.46
C SER A 10 -13.87 -10.00 -3.97
N LYS A 11 -14.93 -10.32 -3.22
CA LYS A 11 -14.95 -10.21 -1.75
C LYS A 11 -13.87 -11.11 -1.10
N ARG A 12 -13.59 -12.26 -1.71
CA ARG A 12 -12.56 -13.20 -1.23
C ARG A 12 -11.16 -12.61 -1.38
N ASP A 13 -10.87 -11.98 -2.51
CA ASP A 13 -9.58 -11.31 -2.74
C ASP A 13 -9.41 -10.12 -1.81
N ARG A 14 -10.47 -9.32 -1.59
CA ARG A 14 -10.42 -8.21 -0.62
C ARG A 14 -10.16 -8.71 0.80
N ASP A 15 -10.75 -9.82 1.22
CA ASP A 15 -10.47 -10.40 2.53
C ASP A 15 -9.03 -10.91 2.63
N ALA A 16 -8.48 -11.50 1.55
CA ALA A 16 -7.07 -11.90 1.50
C ALA A 16 -6.12 -10.69 1.56
N PHE A 17 -6.45 -9.59 0.88
CA PHE A 17 -5.72 -8.33 0.94
C PHE A 17 -5.67 -7.77 2.36
N ILE A 18 -6.81 -7.74 3.06
CA ILE A 18 -6.91 -7.23 4.43
C ILE A 18 -6.12 -8.09 5.41
N LYS A 19 -6.14 -9.42 5.23
CA LYS A 19 -5.54 -10.37 6.17
C LYS A 19 -4.05 -10.61 5.96
N LEU A 20 -3.47 -10.26 4.81
CA LEU A 20 -2.06 -10.52 4.52
C LEU A 20 -1.10 -10.00 5.62
N PRO A 21 -1.24 -8.76 6.15
CA PRO A 21 -0.36 -8.25 7.20
C PRO A 21 -0.32 -9.13 8.45
N PHE A 22 -1.45 -9.71 8.85
CA PHE A 22 -1.52 -10.58 10.04
C PHE A 22 -0.55 -11.77 9.96
N ARG A 23 -0.25 -12.22 8.73
CA ARG A 23 0.73 -13.27 8.48
C ARG A 23 2.15 -12.72 8.42
N LEU A 24 2.35 -11.57 7.77
CA LEU A 24 3.67 -10.97 7.57
C LEU A 24 4.26 -10.41 8.87
N TYR A 25 3.42 -9.90 9.78
CA TYR A 25 3.81 -9.36 11.08
C TYR A 25 3.59 -10.36 12.23
N ALA A 26 3.39 -11.64 11.92
CA ALA A 26 3.19 -12.66 12.95
C ALA A 26 4.42 -12.75 13.86
N GLY A 27 4.26 -12.41 15.14
CA GLY A 27 5.34 -12.41 16.13
C GLY A 27 6.01 -11.06 16.35
N GLU A 28 5.64 -10.02 15.58
CA GLU A 28 6.19 -8.67 15.78
C GLU A 28 5.47 -7.95 16.91
N SER A 29 6.21 -7.64 17.99
CA SER A 29 5.64 -7.03 19.20
C SER A 29 5.17 -5.60 19.01
N ASN A 30 5.78 -4.88 18.05
CA ASN A 30 5.52 -3.47 17.80
C ASN A 30 4.49 -3.26 16.68
N TRP A 31 4.01 -4.33 16.03
CA TRP A 31 2.94 -4.22 15.05
C TRP A 31 1.57 -4.27 15.73
N VAL A 32 0.75 -3.24 15.51
CA VAL A 32 -0.61 -3.16 16.06
C VAL A 32 -1.62 -3.58 14.98
N ALA A 33 -2.22 -4.75 15.18
CA ALA A 33 -3.19 -5.29 14.23
C ALA A 33 -4.43 -4.39 14.11
N PRO A 34 -4.85 -4.01 12.89
CA PRO A 34 -6.06 -3.20 12.71
C PRO A 34 -7.31 -4.05 12.93
N LEU A 35 -8.43 -3.39 13.24
CA LEU A 35 -9.71 -4.05 13.38
C LEU A 35 -10.21 -4.54 12.01
N LEU A 36 -10.32 -5.86 11.83
CA LEU A 36 -10.71 -6.45 10.54
C LEU A 36 -12.06 -5.96 10.01
N PHE A 37 -13.04 -5.68 10.90
CA PHE A 37 -14.33 -5.17 10.46
C PHE A 37 -14.22 -3.76 9.89
N GLU A 38 -13.37 -2.93 10.48
CA GLU A 38 -13.16 -1.54 10.10
C GLU A 38 -12.41 -1.51 8.76
N ARG A 39 -11.33 -2.28 8.58
CA ARG A 39 -10.64 -2.40 7.28
C ARG A 39 -11.54 -2.90 6.15
N ARG A 40 -12.49 -3.78 6.45
CA ARG A 40 -13.51 -4.22 5.47
C ARG A 40 -14.47 -3.10 5.08
N GLN A 41 -14.79 -2.18 5.99
CA GLN A 41 -15.62 -1.00 5.68
C GLN A 41 -14.79 0.06 4.94
N PHE A 42 -13.55 0.29 5.37
CA PHE A 42 -12.62 1.25 4.78
C PHE A 42 -12.35 0.95 3.30
N LEU A 43 -12.16 -0.34 2.94
CA LEU A 43 -11.92 -0.78 1.56
C LEU A 43 -13.21 -1.15 0.79
N ASP A 44 -14.39 -0.79 1.32
CA ASP A 44 -15.66 -0.97 0.62
C ASP A 44 -16.09 0.34 -0.07
N PRO A 45 -16.12 0.40 -1.42
CA PRO A 45 -16.53 1.60 -2.15
C PRO A 45 -17.95 2.08 -1.83
N ARG A 46 -18.80 1.22 -1.26
CA ARG A 46 -20.16 1.59 -0.85
C ARG A 46 -20.23 2.25 0.52
N LYS A 47 -19.15 2.17 1.30
CA LYS A 47 -19.12 2.61 2.71
C LYS A 47 -18.13 3.72 2.97
N ASN A 48 -17.01 3.76 2.23
CA ASN A 48 -16.01 4.81 2.39
C ASN A 48 -16.24 5.93 1.34
N PRO A 49 -16.53 7.17 1.77
CA PRO A 49 -16.71 8.31 0.88
C PRO A 49 -15.48 8.64 0.01
N PHE A 50 -14.28 8.19 0.38
CA PHE A 50 -13.07 8.38 -0.43
C PHE A 50 -13.27 7.94 -1.90
N PHE A 51 -14.00 6.85 -2.12
CA PHE A 51 -14.28 6.31 -3.46
C PHE A 51 -15.23 7.18 -4.30
N GLN A 52 -15.83 8.23 -3.73
CA GLN A 52 -16.67 9.18 -4.47
C GLN A 52 -15.85 10.15 -5.33
N HIS A 53 -14.61 10.43 -4.93
CA HIS A 53 -13.71 11.36 -5.62
C HIS A 53 -12.38 10.70 -6.04
N ALA A 54 -12.09 9.49 -5.57
CA ALA A 54 -10.89 8.75 -5.92
C ALA A 54 -11.16 7.55 -6.83
N GLN A 55 -10.26 7.33 -7.78
CA GLN A 55 -10.17 6.04 -8.48
C GLN A 55 -9.18 5.16 -7.74
N VAL A 56 -9.58 3.92 -7.43
CA VAL A 56 -8.75 3.00 -6.64
C VAL A 56 -8.72 1.63 -7.31
N GLN A 57 -7.53 1.04 -7.39
CA GLN A 57 -7.31 -0.35 -7.72
C GLN A 57 -6.45 -1.02 -6.66
N LEU A 58 -6.91 -2.15 -6.15
CA LEU A 58 -6.14 -2.99 -5.25
C LEU A 58 -5.56 -4.17 -6.04
N PHE A 59 -4.36 -4.61 -5.70
CA PHE A 59 -3.68 -5.74 -6.33
C PHE A 59 -3.19 -6.74 -5.27
N LEU A 60 -3.14 -8.00 -5.67
CA LEU A 60 -2.49 -9.08 -4.92
C LEU A 60 -1.39 -9.69 -5.77
N ALA A 61 -0.22 -9.92 -5.17
CA ALA A 61 0.80 -10.80 -5.71
C ALA A 61 0.59 -12.22 -5.19
N ARG A 62 0.60 -13.19 -6.11
CA ARG A 62 0.45 -14.61 -5.83
C ARG A 62 1.66 -15.38 -6.35
N ARG A 63 2.13 -16.34 -5.55
CA ARG A 63 3.10 -17.35 -5.95
C ARG A 63 2.54 -18.70 -5.55
N GLU A 64 2.35 -19.59 -6.53
CA GLU A 64 1.75 -20.92 -6.32
C GLU A 64 0.37 -20.85 -5.63
N GLY A 65 -0.46 -19.88 -6.03
CA GLY A 65 -1.80 -19.66 -5.46
C GLY A 65 -1.81 -18.99 -4.07
N ARG A 66 -0.67 -18.91 -3.38
CA ARG A 66 -0.51 -18.24 -2.09
C ARG A 66 -0.30 -16.75 -2.28
N VAL A 67 -0.97 -15.92 -1.47
CA VAL A 67 -0.75 -14.47 -1.46
C VAL A 67 0.61 -14.17 -0.81
N VAL A 68 1.49 -13.50 -1.54
CA VAL A 68 2.85 -13.13 -1.13
C VAL A 68 3.05 -11.62 -1.00
N GLY A 69 2.08 -10.82 -1.48
CA GLY A 69 2.15 -9.38 -1.39
C GLY A 69 0.86 -8.69 -1.81
N ARG A 70 0.75 -7.39 -1.52
CA ARG A 70 -0.40 -6.55 -1.84
C ARG A 70 0.05 -5.10 -2.06
N ILE A 71 -0.70 -4.36 -2.87
CA ILE A 71 -0.50 -2.91 -3.08
C ILE A 71 -1.82 -2.29 -3.56
N SER A 72 -2.05 -1.02 -3.23
CA SER A 72 -3.08 -0.19 -3.86
C SER A 72 -2.43 0.79 -4.85
N ALA A 73 -3.16 1.13 -5.90
CA ALA A 73 -2.87 2.27 -6.77
C ALA A 73 -4.13 3.12 -6.82
N HIS A 74 -3.99 4.44 -6.65
CA HIS A 74 -5.13 5.33 -6.59
C HIS A 74 -4.80 6.74 -7.06
N ILE A 75 -5.86 7.46 -7.43
CA ILE A 75 -5.84 8.85 -7.88
C ILE A 75 -6.92 9.56 -7.10
N ASP A 76 -6.57 10.65 -6.43
CA ASP A 76 -7.52 11.46 -5.66
C ASP A 76 -7.73 12.83 -6.32
N ALA A 77 -8.93 13.04 -6.88
CA ALA A 77 -9.27 14.31 -7.52
C ALA A 77 -9.31 15.49 -6.53
N ASN A 78 -9.60 15.25 -5.25
CA ASN A 78 -9.62 16.30 -4.24
C ASN A 78 -8.19 16.71 -3.87
N LEU A 79 -7.27 15.76 -3.74
CA LEU A 79 -5.85 16.06 -3.52
C LEU A 79 -5.26 16.84 -4.69
N ASP A 80 -5.53 16.40 -5.93
CA ASP A 80 -5.09 17.10 -7.13
C ASP A 80 -5.58 18.56 -7.13
N ALA A 81 -6.86 18.79 -6.83
CA ALA A 81 -7.44 20.13 -6.78
C ALA A 81 -6.87 21.01 -5.65
N PHE A 82 -6.52 20.41 -4.51
CA PHE A 82 -6.00 21.13 -3.36
C PHE A 82 -4.51 21.47 -3.50
N GLN A 83 -3.69 20.51 -3.95
CA GLN A 83 -2.23 20.66 -4.06
C GLN A 83 -1.79 21.19 -5.44
N GLY A 84 -2.67 21.15 -6.45
CA GLY A 84 -2.30 21.46 -7.83
C GLY A 84 -1.31 20.46 -8.43
N THR A 85 -1.26 19.24 -7.89
CA THR A 85 -0.41 18.15 -8.39
C THR A 85 -1.23 17.18 -9.23
N GLU A 86 -0.54 16.36 -10.04
CA GLU A 86 -1.16 15.26 -10.81
C GLU A 86 -0.57 13.91 -10.37
N TRP A 87 -0.40 13.71 -9.07
CA TRP A 87 0.23 12.51 -8.54
C TRP A 87 -0.67 11.28 -8.73
N GLY A 88 -0.05 10.18 -9.13
CA GLY A 88 -0.57 8.86 -8.87
C GLY A 88 -0.10 8.41 -7.50
N LEU A 89 -0.97 7.82 -6.70
CA LEU A 89 -0.65 7.39 -5.34
C LEU A 89 -0.58 5.86 -5.28
N PHE A 90 0.33 5.34 -4.47
CA PHE A 90 0.30 3.94 -4.06
C PHE A 90 0.27 3.83 -2.55
N GLY A 91 -0.29 2.75 -2.02
CA GLY A 91 -0.40 2.50 -0.59
C GLY A 91 -0.64 1.03 -0.30
N PHE A 92 -0.95 0.70 0.95
CA PHE A 92 -1.20 -0.63 1.47
C PHE A 92 -0.10 -1.63 1.09
N PHE A 93 1.11 -1.15 0.80
CA PHE A 93 2.18 -1.95 0.26
C PHE A 93 2.66 -2.91 1.34
N GLU A 94 2.55 -4.21 1.05
CA GLU A 94 3.09 -5.25 1.92
C GLU A 94 3.58 -6.39 1.06
N CYS A 95 4.73 -6.98 1.39
CA CYS A 95 5.17 -8.20 0.76
C CYS A 95 6.10 -8.98 1.68
N GLU A 96 6.35 -10.23 1.32
CA GLU A 96 7.49 -10.96 1.86
C GLU A 96 8.79 -10.24 1.49
N ASP A 97 9.86 -10.51 2.23
CA ASP A 97 11.18 -9.97 1.95
C ASP A 97 11.78 -10.53 0.64
N ASP A 98 11.23 -10.07 -0.47
CA ASP A 98 11.42 -10.62 -1.80
C ASP A 98 11.39 -9.49 -2.87
N PRO A 99 12.57 -9.14 -3.43
CA PRO A 99 12.69 -8.13 -4.49
C PRO A 99 11.91 -8.42 -5.76
N GLU A 100 11.60 -9.69 -6.08
CA GLU A 100 10.75 -10.04 -7.22
C GLU A 100 9.30 -9.63 -6.97
N VAL A 101 8.78 -9.91 -5.78
CA VAL A 101 7.40 -9.58 -5.38
C VAL A 101 7.21 -8.07 -5.31
N ALA A 102 8.15 -7.35 -4.68
CA ALA A 102 8.11 -5.90 -4.56
C ALA A 102 8.04 -5.22 -5.94
N ARG A 103 8.96 -5.59 -6.86
CA ARG A 103 8.99 -5.05 -8.22
C ARG A 103 7.70 -5.32 -8.98
N ALA A 104 7.19 -6.55 -8.90
CA ALA A 104 5.96 -6.91 -9.60
C ALA A 104 4.76 -6.08 -9.13
N LEU A 105 4.62 -5.85 -7.82
CA LEU A 105 3.57 -5.02 -7.24
C LEU A 105 3.70 -3.55 -7.63
N VAL A 106 4.89 -2.97 -7.44
CA VAL A 106 5.16 -1.58 -7.76
C VAL A 106 4.96 -1.31 -9.25
N GLU A 107 5.38 -2.23 -10.12
CA GLU A 107 5.16 -2.10 -11.56
C GLU A 107 3.68 -2.18 -11.94
N ALA A 108 2.89 -3.05 -11.30
CA ALA A 108 1.44 -3.10 -11.53
C ALA A 108 0.75 -1.79 -11.12
N ALA A 109 1.15 -1.19 -10.00
CA ALA A 109 0.64 0.12 -9.59
C ALA A 109 1.08 1.22 -10.57
N ARG A 110 2.37 1.27 -10.93
CA ARG A 110 2.93 2.21 -11.90
C ARG A 110 2.20 2.13 -13.23
N ALA A 111 2.01 0.94 -13.79
CA ALA A 111 1.34 0.73 -15.06
C ALA A 111 -0.14 1.17 -15.01
N TRP A 112 -0.84 0.87 -13.90
CA TRP A 112 -2.24 1.28 -13.72
C TRP A 112 -2.39 2.81 -13.67
N LEU A 113 -1.45 3.50 -13.03
CA LEU A 113 -1.40 4.96 -12.91
C LEU A 113 -0.99 5.62 -14.24
N ALA A 114 0.03 5.10 -14.90
CA ALA A 114 0.49 5.57 -16.21
C ALA A 114 -0.61 5.45 -17.26
N GLY A 115 -1.37 4.34 -17.26
CA GLY A 115 -2.55 4.15 -18.11
C GLY A 115 -3.67 5.16 -17.87
N ARG A 116 -3.60 5.95 -16.79
CA ARG A 116 -4.52 7.05 -16.45
C ARG A 116 -3.85 8.43 -16.53
N GLY A 117 -2.74 8.52 -17.24
CA GLY A 117 -2.04 9.78 -17.52
C GLY A 117 -1.16 10.29 -16.38
N ARG A 118 -0.99 9.53 -15.29
CA ARG A 118 -0.15 9.95 -14.17
C ARG A 118 1.31 9.73 -14.49
N LYS A 119 2.10 10.81 -14.45
CA LYS A 119 3.54 10.79 -14.76
C LYS A 119 4.42 10.55 -13.53
N THR A 120 3.92 10.92 -12.37
CA THR A 120 4.62 10.79 -11.09
C THR A 120 3.82 9.89 -10.17
N MET A 121 4.49 8.91 -9.56
CA MET A 121 3.88 8.04 -8.55
C MET A 121 4.52 8.33 -7.18
N VAL A 122 3.71 8.54 -6.14
CA VAL A 122 4.14 8.89 -4.78
C VAL A 122 3.47 7.98 -3.76
N GLY A 123 4.19 7.61 -2.71
CA GLY A 123 3.68 6.75 -1.64
C GLY A 123 4.82 6.14 -0.80
N PRO A 124 4.49 5.22 0.13
CA PRO A 124 3.15 4.70 0.38
C PRO A 124 2.21 5.69 1.09
N MET A 125 0.93 5.68 0.74
CA MET A 125 -0.15 6.42 1.39
C MET A 125 -1.46 5.63 1.31
N ASP A 126 -2.09 5.32 2.45
CA ASP A 126 -3.32 4.55 2.54
C ASP A 126 -4.55 5.43 2.32
N PHE A 127 -4.64 6.01 1.11
CA PHE A 127 -5.67 6.93 0.61
C PHE A 127 -5.47 8.40 0.96
N THR A 128 -5.45 8.77 2.24
CA THR A 128 -5.31 10.18 2.64
C THR A 128 -4.14 10.40 3.57
N THR A 129 -3.71 11.66 3.73
CA THR A 129 -2.68 12.04 4.70
C THR A 129 -3.13 11.89 6.16
N ASN A 130 -4.43 11.69 6.41
CA ASN A 130 -4.97 11.42 7.76
C ASN A 130 -5.02 9.91 8.07
N ASP A 131 -4.79 9.07 7.06
CA ASP A 131 -4.59 7.64 7.20
C ASP A 131 -3.10 7.33 7.35
N GLU A 132 -2.70 6.07 7.17
CA GLU A 132 -1.29 5.69 7.22
C GLU A 132 -0.53 6.28 6.02
N CYS A 133 0.50 7.06 6.29
CA CYS A 133 1.27 7.78 5.28
C CYS A 133 2.76 7.66 5.55
N GLY A 134 3.52 7.34 4.50
CA GLY A 134 4.95 7.12 4.55
C GLY A 134 5.36 5.74 5.05
N LEU A 135 6.67 5.52 5.05
CA LEU A 135 7.30 4.30 5.51
C LEU A 135 8.10 4.58 6.78
N LEU A 136 7.99 3.69 7.78
CA LEU A 136 8.87 3.73 8.94
C LEU A 136 10.29 3.31 8.53
N ILE A 137 11.23 4.26 8.55
CA ILE A 137 12.64 4.00 8.21
C ILE A 137 13.56 3.99 9.45
N GLU A 138 13.15 4.65 10.54
CA GLU A 138 13.92 4.74 11.79
C GLU A 138 12.99 4.56 13.00
N GLY A 139 13.54 4.10 14.12
CA GLY A 139 12.78 4.02 15.38
C GLY A 139 11.99 2.72 15.60
N HIS A 140 12.25 1.66 14.84
CA HIS A 140 11.58 0.34 14.94
C HIS A 140 11.50 -0.27 16.36
N ALA A 141 12.41 0.10 17.26
CA ALA A 141 12.44 -0.35 18.65
C ALA A 141 11.40 0.33 19.57
N ARG A 142 10.79 1.44 19.11
CA ARG A 142 9.77 2.16 19.89
C ARG A 142 8.38 1.59 19.59
N PRO A 143 7.49 1.51 20.60
CA PRO A 143 6.09 1.23 20.35
C PRO A 143 5.50 2.28 19.39
N PRO A 144 4.61 1.90 18.45
CA PRO A 144 3.99 2.85 17.55
C PRO A 144 3.09 3.82 18.30
N MET A 145 3.04 5.06 17.82
CA MET A 145 2.07 6.06 18.26
C MET A 145 0.79 5.94 17.43
N ILE A 146 -0.28 6.61 17.89
CA ILE A 146 -1.55 6.64 17.16
C ILE A 146 -1.30 7.20 15.75
N LEU A 147 -1.83 6.50 14.73
CA LEU A 147 -1.64 6.80 13.30
C LEU A 147 -0.20 6.66 12.77
N SER A 148 0.74 6.15 13.57
CA SER A 148 2.06 5.77 13.08
C SER A 148 2.12 4.29 12.73
N GLY A 149 2.24 4.00 11.44
CA GLY A 149 2.47 2.65 10.95
C GLY A 149 3.74 2.01 11.50
N TRP A 150 3.74 0.69 11.66
CA TRP A 150 4.97 -0.09 11.88
C TRP A 150 5.19 -0.97 10.66
N HIS A 151 6.35 -0.83 10.04
CA HIS A 151 6.74 -1.57 8.85
C HIS A 151 7.99 -2.39 9.13
N HIS A 152 8.16 -3.48 8.39
CA HIS A 152 9.41 -4.23 8.48
C HIS A 152 10.60 -3.39 7.95
N PRO A 153 11.79 -3.44 8.58
CA PRO A 153 12.95 -2.66 8.15
C PRO A 153 13.37 -2.90 6.70
N TYR A 154 13.08 -4.09 6.15
CA TYR A 154 13.45 -4.43 4.78
C TYR A 154 12.58 -3.72 3.73
N TYR A 155 11.47 -3.08 4.10
CA TYR A 155 10.61 -2.39 3.13
C TYR A 155 11.32 -1.22 2.45
N GLN A 156 12.22 -0.53 3.17
CA GLN A 156 12.96 0.59 2.60
C GLN A 156 13.83 0.12 1.42
N ARG A 157 14.67 -0.90 1.62
CA ARG A 157 15.51 -1.46 0.55
C ARG A 157 14.71 -2.08 -0.59
N LEU A 158 13.50 -2.58 -0.33
CA LEU A 158 12.64 -3.10 -1.40
C LEU A 158 12.11 -1.96 -2.28
N LEU A 159 11.67 -0.84 -1.71
CA LEU A 159 11.15 0.29 -2.47
C LEU A 159 12.29 1.07 -3.17
N GLU A 160 13.39 1.32 -2.48
CA GLU A 160 14.53 2.07 -3.00
C GLU A 160 15.35 1.19 -3.97
N ASP A 161 16.03 0.15 -3.47
CA ASP A 161 17.00 -0.61 -4.27
C ASP A 161 16.32 -1.49 -5.34
N ALA A 162 15.24 -2.19 -4.98
CA ALA A 162 14.62 -3.12 -5.92
C ALA A 162 13.65 -2.43 -6.88
N CYS A 163 12.88 -1.44 -6.43
CA CYS A 163 11.86 -0.79 -7.24
C CYS A 163 12.31 0.54 -7.88
N GLY A 164 13.47 1.08 -7.47
CA GLY A 164 14.01 2.33 -8.00
C GLY A 164 13.16 3.54 -7.65
N LEU A 165 12.54 3.54 -6.45
CA LEU A 165 11.85 4.72 -5.94
C LEU A 165 12.83 5.59 -5.15
N ASP A 166 12.70 6.90 -5.31
CA ASP A 166 13.47 7.89 -4.56
C ASP A 166 12.63 8.48 -3.44
N LYS A 167 13.29 8.88 -2.35
CA LYS A 167 12.65 9.57 -1.23
C LYS A 167 12.01 10.88 -1.70
N ALA A 168 10.69 10.99 -1.50
CA ALA A 168 9.94 12.19 -1.87
C ALA A 168 10.02 13.30 -0.81
N MET A 169 9.81 12.96 0.48
CA MET A 169 9.84 13.89 1.61
C MET A 169 9.94 13.13 2.94
N ASP A 170 10.26 13.86 4.00
CA ASP A 170 10.18 13.38 5.39
C ASP A 170 8.81 13.68 5.99
N LEU A 171 8.28 12.71 6.74
CA LEU A 171 7.10 12.88 7.58
C LEU A 171 7.53 12.83 9.04
N LEU A 172 7.19 13.87 9.79
CA LEU A 172 7.41 13.90 11.24
C LEU A 172 6.11 13.49 11.91
N MET A 173 6.10 12.26 12.45
CA MET A 173 5.01 11.71 13.24
C MET A 173 5.41 11.61 14.71
#